data_AF-A0A3B8JDT5-F1
#
_entry.id   AF-A0A3B8JDT5-F1
#
_cell.length_a   1.000
_cell.length_b   1.000
_cell.length_c   1.000
_cell.angle_alpha   90.00
_cell.angle_beta   90.00
_cell.angle_gamma   90.00
#
_symmetry.space_group_name_H-M   'P 1'
#
loop_
_entity.id
_entity.type
_entity.pdbx_description
1 polymer ?
#
loop_
_entity_poly.entity_id
_entity_poly.type
_entity_poly.pdbx_seq_one_letter_code
_entity_poly.pdbx_strand_id
1 'polypeptide(L)'
;MDNKVGSQIKRALRVTGDYFVSLIIFAVFSSIVFGIAKENIEKGIYVFSIIIFLIMFLMIYTNMSDIAFREKRPQYKLNPSPYKGFLYGIIGTIPIFLIQLLYYLADVVLYIPKEFFTIKRRILQAFTGPLYWLAKIISYNTWAYHVVLLVIPVIAGLGYLAGHYEFYIMKKLKIFNKIKRKNEGKRKK
;
A
#
# COMPACT_ATOMS: atom_id res chain seq x y z
N MET A 1 11.67 20.80 -5.97
CA MET A 1 10.86 20.40 -4.82
C MET A 1 10.94 21.48 -3.79
N ASP A 2 9.81 21.81 -3.17
CA ASP A 2 9.72 22.74 -2.05
C ASP A 2 9.48 21.99 -0.73
N ASN A 3 9.70 22.67 0.39
CA ASN A 3 9.44 22.14 1.73
C ASN A 3 8.09 22.60 2.31
N LYS A 4 7.25 23.25 1.49
CA LYS A 4 5.95 23.76 1.93
C LYS A 4 5.07 22.62 2.45
N VAL A 5 4.29 22.91 3.49
CA VAL A 5 3.39 21.93 4.14
C VAL A 5 2.47 21.24 3.12
N GLY A 6 1.86 21.99 2.20
CA GLY A 6 0.99 21.42 1.16
C GLY A 6 1.71 20.42 0.24
N SER A 7 3.00 20.62 -0.04
CA SER A 7 3.81 19.70 -0.84
C SER A 7 4.12 18.41 -0.07
N GLN A 8 4.36 18.52 1.23
CA GLN A 8 4.55 17.36 2.10
C GLN A 8 3.26 16.54 2.22
N ILE A 9 2.11 17.20 2.42
CA ILE A 9 0.80 16.54 2.43
C ILE A 9 0.54 15.85 1.11
N LYS A 10 0.80 16.50 -0.03
CA LYS A 10 0.63 15.89 -1.36
C LYS A 10 1.50 14.64 -1.55
N ARG A 11 2.73 14.64 -1.03
CA ARG A 11 3.64 13.47 -1.06
C ARG A 11 3.12 12.35 -0.15
N ALA A 12 2.60 12.68 1.03
CA ALA A 12 1.98 11.71 1.92
C ALA A 12 0.70 11.10 1.31
N LEU A 13 -0.17 11.92 0.72
CA LEU A 13 -1.39 11.47 0.05
C LEU A 13 -1.12 10.56 -1.15
N ARG A 14 0.10 10.57 -1.71
CA ARG A 14 0.50 9.59 -2.72
C ARG A 14 0.46 8.16 -2.18
N VAL A 15 0.83 7.95 -0.92
CA VAL A 15 0.72 6.64 -0.24
C VAL A 15 -0.74 6.20 -0.16
N THR A 16 -1.62 7.13 0.19
CA THR A 16 -3.08 6.90 0.19
C THR A 16 -3.56 6.50 -1.21
N GLY A 17 -3.10 7.22 -2.24
CA GLY A 17 -3.41 6.91 -3.63
C GLY A 17 -2.97 5.52 -4.06
N ASP A 18 -1.74 5.13 -3.74
CA ASP A 18 -1.20 3.79 -4.06
C ASP A 18 -2.02 2.67 -3.38
N TYR A 19 -2.44 2.90 -2.13
CA TYR A 19 -3.34 2.00 -1.42
C TYR A 19 -4.69 1.86 -2.11
N PHE A 20 -5.34 2.98 -2.48
CA PHE A 20 -6.63 2.95 -3.18
C PHE A 20 -6.54 2.32 -4.57
N VAL A 21 -5.46 2.57 -5.32
CA VAL A 21 -5.22 1.88 -6.59
C VAL A 21 -5.17 0.37 -6.35
N SER A 22 -4.45 -0.07 -5.32
CA SER A 22 -4.37 -1.49 -4.96
C SER A 22 -5.72 -2.05 -4.51
N LEU A 23 -6.54 -1.28 -3.79
CA LEU A 23 -7.92 -1.65 -3.45
C LEU A 23 -8.81 -1.81 -4.69
N ILE A 24 -8.71 -0.89 -5.65
CA ILE A 24 -9.47 -0.96 -6.90
C ILE A 24 -9.07 -2.22 -7.69
N ILE A 25 -7.76 -2.48 -7.81
CA ILE A 25 -7.27 -3.72 -8.43
C ILE A 25 -7.83 -4.92 -7.68
N PHE A 26 -7.77 -4.94 -6.34
CA PHE A 26 -8.35 -6.02 -5.56
C PHE A 26 -9.84 -6.21 -5.88
N ALA A 27 -10.64 -5.15 -5.85
CA ALA A 27 -12.08 -5.21 -6.09
C ALA A 27 -12.41 -5.72 -7.51
N VAL A 28 -11.77 -5.16 -8.54
CA VAL A 28 -12.02 -5.51 -9.95
C VAL A 28 -11.68 -6.98 -10.22
N PHE A 29 -10.54 -7.45 -9.70
CA PHE A 29 -10.05 -8.80 -9.98
C PHE A 29 -10.56 -9.86 -8.97
N SER A 30 -11.26 -9.46 -7.91
CA SER A 30 -11.86 -10.40 -6.94
C SER A 30 -12.89 -11.34 -7.58
N SER A 31 -13.64 -10.86 -8.58
CA SER A 31 -14.63 -11.67 -9.31
C SER A 31 -13.98 -12.86 -10.01
N ILE A 32 -12.80 -12.67 -10.61
CA ILE A 32 -12.01 -13.71 -11.26
C ILE A 32 -11.56 -14.74 -10.22
N VAL A 33 -11.12 -14.27 -9.06
CA VAL A 33 -10.71 -15.15 -7.95
C VAL A 33 -11.88 -16.00 -7.47
N PHE A 34 -13.09 -15.45 -7.37
CA PHE A 34 -14.27 -16.24 -7.01
C PHE A 34 -14.58 -17.32 -8.04
N GLY A 35 -14.43 -17.02 -9.33
CA GLY A 35 -14.62 -17.99 -10.41
C GLY A 35 -13.58 -19.13 -10.41
N ILE A 36 -12.32 -18.83 -10.09
CA ILE A 36 -11.24 -19.83 -10.04
C ILE A 36 -11.29 -20.66 -8.75
N ALA A 37 -11.51 -20.00 -7.61
CA ALA A 37 -11.44 -20.65 -6.31
C ALA A 37 -12.61 -21.60 -6.02
N LYS A 38 -13.75 -21.45 -6.72
CA LYS A 38 -14.97 -22.27 -6.65
C LYS A 38 -15.34 -22.70 -5.22
N GLU A 39 -14.80 -23.83 -4.78
CA GLU A 39 -15.09 -24.47 -3.49
C GLU A 39 -14.33 -23.86 -2.30
N ASN A 40 -13.19 -23.18 -2.53
CA ASN A 40 -12.36 -22.62 -1.47
C ASN A 40 -12.07 -21.12 -1.66
N ILE A 41 -13.17 -20.35 -1.73
CA ILE A 41 -13.15 -18.89 -1.90
C ILE A 41 -12.26 -18.20 -0.86
N GLU A 42 -12.30 -18.64 0.39
CA GLU A 42 -11.54 -18.03 1.48
C GLU A 42 -10.03 -18.15 1.26
N LYS A 43 -9.56 -19.33 0.84
CA LYS A 43 -8.15 -19.55 0.48
C LYS A 43 -7.77 -18.76 -0.78
N GLY A 44 -8.68 -18.68 -1.76
CA GLY A 44 -8.51 -17.86 -2.96
C GLY A 44 -8.28 -16.39 -2.63
N ILE A 45 -9.16 -15.78 -1.83
CA ILE A 45 -9.04 -14.39 -1.38
C ILE A 45 -7.75 -14.18 -0.58
N TYR A 46 -7.40 -15.12 0.30
CA TYR A 46 -6.18 -15.05 1.09
C TYR A 46 -4.93 -14.96 0.20
N VAL A 47 -4.76 -15.90 -0.74
CA VAL A 47 -3.62 -15.90 -1.68
C VAL A 47 -3.64 -14.66 -2.56
N PHE A 48 -4.81 -14.27 -3.06
CA PHE A 48 -4.95 -13.09 -3.89
C PHE A 48 -4.56 -11.80 -3.16
N SER A 49 -4.93 -11.67 -1.88
CA SER A 49 -4.55 -10.53 -1.06
C SER A 49 -3.03 -10.43 -0.85
N ILE A 50 -2.29 -11.54 -0.84
CA ILE A 50 -0.82 -11.53 -0.82
C ILE A 50 -0.27 -10.95 -2.14
N ILE A 51 -0.85 -11.30 -3.28
CA ILE A 51 -0.41 -10.78 -4.58
C ILE A 51 -0.65 -9.27 -4.66
N ILE A 52 -1.85 -8.82 -4.27
CA ILE A 52 -2.19 -7.40 -4.24
C ILE A 52 -1.32 -6.65 -3.23
N PHE A 53 -1.05 -7.25 -2.07
CA PHE A 53 -0.11 -6.69 -1.09
C PHE A 53 1.26 -6.41 -1.73
N LEU A 54 1.80 -7.35 -2.51
CA LEU A 54 3.09 -7.17 -3.16
C LEU A 54 3.07 -6.04 -4.20
N ILE A 55 1.97 -5.91 -4.95
CA ILE A 55 1.79 -4.79 -5.89
C ILE A 55 1.75 -3.46 -5.13
N MET A 56 0.93 -3.37 -4.09
CA MET A 56 0.82 -2.20 -3.22
C MET A 56 2.17 -1.84 -2.59
N PHE A 57 2.89 -2.85 -2.08
CA PHE A 57 4.22 -2.71 -1.52
C PHE A 57 5.18 -2.07 -2.53
N LEU A 58 5.24 -2.62 -3.75
CA LEU A 58 6.13 -2.12 -4.80
C LEU A 58 5.79 -0.69 -5.20
N MET A 59 4.50 -0.34 -5.31
CA MET A 59 4.07 1.02 -5.65
C MET A 59 4.50 2.02 -4.58
N ILE A 60 4.14 1.79 -3.32
CA ILE A 60 4.48 2.68 -2.20
C ILE A 60 6.01 2.78 -2.05
N TYR A 61 6.70 1.64 -2.08
CA TYR A 61 8.15 1.57 -1.92
C TYR A 61 8.89 2.37 -3.01
N THR A 62 8.55 2.15 -4.28
CA THR A 62 9.22 2.83 -5.40
C THR A 62 8.90 4.33 -5.43
N ASN A 63 7.65 4.71 -5.19
CA ASN A 63 7.26 6.11 -5.10
C ASN A 63 8.01 6.84 -3.99
N MET A 64 8.15 6.23 -2.80
CA MET A 64 8.87 6.82 -1.68
C MET A 64 10.38 6.90 -1.93
N SER A 65 10.96 5.88 -2.56
CA SER A 65 12.36 5.90 -2.98
C SER A 65 12.65 7.03 -3.96
N ASP A 66 11.77 7.23 -4.95
CA ASP A 66 11.89 8.32 -5.92
C ASP A 66 11.74 9.70 -5.27
N ILE A 67 10.83 9.83 -4.31
CA ILE A 67 10.66 11.08 -3.53
C ILE A 67 11.95 11.37 -2.76
N ALA A 68 12.48 10.41 -2.00
CA ALA A 68 13.70 10.59 -1.23
C ALA A 68 14.89 10.98 -2.12
N PHE A 69 15.05 10.30 -3.26
CA PHE A 69 16.12 10.60 -4.22
C PHE A 69 16.03 12.03 -4.75
N ARG A 70 14.81 12.52 -5.03
CA ARG A 70 14.60 13.90 -5.50
C ARG A 70 14.82 14.91 -4.38
N GLU A 71 14.37 14.63 -3.15
CA GLU A 71 14.52 15.55 -2.00
C GLU A 71 15.99 15.70 -1.55
N LYS A 72 16.79 14.63 -1.68
CA LYS A 72 18.22 14.63 -1.35
C LYS A 72 19.05 15.53 -2.29
N ARG A 73 18.56 15.84 -3.50
CA ARG A 73 19.35 16.58 -4.49
C ARG A 73 19.82 17.93 -3.92
N PRO A 74 21.12 18.27 -4.05
CA PRO A 74 21.68 19.52 -3.53
C PRO A 74 20.95 20.77 -4.04
N GLN A 75 20.38 20.69 -5.25
CA GLN A 75 19.65 21.76 -5.93
C GLN A 75 18.44 22.29 -5.15
N TYR A 76 17.87 21.51 -4.22
CA TYR A 76 16.68 21.93 -3.48
C TYR A 76 16.98 22.40 -2.05
N LYS A 77 18.22 22.28 -1.55
CA LYS A 77 18.65 22.68 -0.19
C LYS A 77 17.69 22.25 0.93
N LEU A 78 17.08 21.06 0.80
CA LEU A 78 16.05 20.58 1.71
C LEU A 78 16.60 19.84 2.94
N ASN A 79 17.84 19.31 2.86
CA ASN A 79 18.49 18.45 3.87
C ASN A 79 17.49 17.57 4.64
N PRO A 80 16.71 16.72 3.94
CA PRO A 80 15.62 15.99 4.56
C PRO A 80 16.16 14.89 5.49
N SER A 81 15.50 14.68 6.62
CA SER A 81 15.79 13.54 7.51
C SER A 81 15.51 12.20 6.79
N PRO A 82 16.36 11.16 6.99
CA PRO A 82 16.14 9.83 6.42
C PRO A 82 14.83 9.18 6.90
N TYR A 83 14.29 9.60 8.06
CA TYR A 83 13.06 9.04 8.64
C TYR A 83 11.78 9.71 8.11
N LYS A 84 11.89 10.70 7.22
CA LYS A 84 10.73 11.45 6.71
C LYS A 84 9.72 10.56 5.98
N GLY A 85 10.15 9.44 5.40
CA GLY A 85 9.25 8.45 4.80
C GLY A 85 8.24 7.84 5.76
N PHE A 86 8.62 7.63 7.03
CA PHE A 86 7.67 7.13 8.04
C PHE A 86 6.57 8.17 8.31
N LEU A 87 6.93 9.45 8.37
CA LEU A 87 5.97 10.54 8.54
C LEU A 87 5.01 10.62 7.35
N TYR A 88 5.52 10.53 6.12
CA TYR A 88 4.68 10.48 4.92
C TYR A 88 3.75 9.26 4.93
N GLY A 89 4.23 8.11 5.40
CA GLY A 89 3.43 6.91 5.57
C GLY A 89 2.34 7.06 6.63
N ILE A 90 2.64 7.64 7.79
CA ILE A 90 1.66 7.93 8.86
C ILE A 90 0.58 8.86 8.32
N ILE A 91 0.96 10.01 7.76
CA ILE A 91 0.02 10.99 7.21
C ILE A 91 -0.81 10.37 6.08
N GLY A 92 -0.19 9.58 5.20
CA GLY A 92 -0.88 8.88 4.13
C GLY A 92 -1.82 7.77 4.59
N THR A 93 -1.63 7.24 5.80
CA THR A 93 -2.49 6.21 6.39
C THR A 93 -3.73 6.81 7.05
N ILE A 94 -3.67 8.07 7.50
CA ILE A 94 -4.78 8.75 8.20
C ILE A 94 -6.10 8.66 7.41
N PRO A 95 -6.18 9.00 6.11
CA PRO A 95 -7.45 8.92 5.38
C PRO A 95 -8.02 7.49 5.32
N ILE A 96 -7.15 6.48 5.23
CA ILE A 96 -7.55 5.07 5.20
C ILE A 96 -8.11 4.66 6.56
N PHE A 97 -7.41 5.02 7.63
CA PHE A 97 -7.83 4.74 9.00
C PHE A 97 -9.14 5.45 9.35
N LEU A 98 -9.32 6.71 8.94
CA LEU A 98 -10.57 7.45 9.13
C LEU A 98 -11.76 6.74 8.46
N ILE A 99 -11.59 6.21 7.25
CA ILE A 99 -12.63 5.43 6.58
C ILE A 99 -12.93 4.15 7.35
N GLN A 100 -11.91 3.46 7.87
CA GLN A 100 -12.14 2.29 8.72
C GLN A 100 -12.86 2.63 10.03
N LEU A 101 -12.63 3.82 10.61
CA LEU A 101 -13.35 4.26 11.81
C LEU A 101 -14.85 4.51 11.56
N LEU A 102 -15.25 4.77 10.30
CA LEU A 102 -16.67 4.83 9.94
C LEU A 102 -17.40 3.52 10.26
N TYR A 103 -16.68 2.39 10.35
CA TYR A 103 -17.23 1.13 10.85
C TYR A 103 -17.87 1.28 12.23
N TYR A 104 -17.24 1.98 13.17
CA TYR A 104 -17.78 2.15 14.52
C TYR A 104 -18.87 3.21 14.56
N LEU A 105 -18.71 4.29 13.78
CA LEU A 105 -19.72 5.34 13.68
C LEU A 105 -21.04 4.82 13.07
N ALA A 106 -20.98 3.83 12.18
CA ALA A 106 -22.17 3.23 11.61
C ALA A 106 -23.09 2.59 12.65
N ASP A 107 -22.56 2.04 13.75
CA ASP A 107 -23.41 1.47 14.82
C ASP A 107 -24.11 2.56 15.64
N VAL A 108 -23.41 3.68 15.87
CA VAL A 108 -23.89 4.77 16.71
C VAL A 108 -24.89 5.67 15.95
N VAL A 109 -24.63 5.92 14.67
CA VAL A 109 -25.39 6.88 13.86
C VAL A 109 -26.53 6.22 13.10
N LEU A 110 -26.33 5.02 12.55
CA LEU A 110 -27.29 4.37 11.64
C LEU A 110 -28.10 3.24 12.31
N TYR A 111 -27.85 2.91 13.59
CA TYR A 111 -28.53 1.82 14.31
C TYR A 111 -28.67 0.54 13.47
N ILE A 112 -27.54 0.06 12.93
CA ILE A 112 -27.54 -1.10 12.03
C ILE A 112 -28.10 -2.34 12.76
N PRO A 113 -29.19 -2.96 12.26
CA PRO A 113 -29.74 -4.18 12.86
C PRO A 113 -28.69 -5.29 12.90
N LYS A 114 -28.76 -6.16 13.93
CA LYS A 114 -27.79 -7.25 14.14
C LYS A 114 -27.65 -8.18 12.92
N GLU A 115 -28.71 -8.29 12.12
CA GLU A 115 -28.76 -9.05 10.87
C GLU A 115 -27.70 -8.60 9.84
N PHE A 116 -27.32 -7.31 9.85
CA PHE A 116 -26.37 -6.73 8.90
C PHE A 116 -24.92 -6.75 9.38
N PHE A 117 -24.62 -7.27 10.58
CA PHE A 117 -23.25 -7.32 11.11
C PHE A 117 -22.28 -8.09 10.21
N THR A 118 -22.77 -9.14 9.54
CA THR A 118 -21.97 -9.91 8.57
C THR A 118 -21.56 -9.06 7.37
N ILE A 119 -22.49 -8.29 6.80
CA ILE A 119 -22.22 -7.40 5.66
C ILE A 119 -21.26 -6.30 6.08
N LYS A 120 -21.49 -5.70 7.26
CA LYS A 120 -20.63 -4.67 7.84
C LYS A 120 -19.19 -5.16 7.99
N ARG A 121 -18.98 -6.37 8.50
CA ARG A 121 -17.65 -6.99 8.62
C ARG A 121 -17.02 -7.24 7.24
N ARG A 122 -17.80 -7.67 6.25
CA ARG A 122 -17.32 -7.87 4.88
C ARG A 122 -16.86 -6.57 4.22
N ILE A 123 -17.54 -5.45 4.48
CA ILE A 123 -17.11 -4.12 4.02
C ILE A 123 -15.75 -3.76 4.61
N LEU A 124 -15.55 -3.96 5.92
CA LEU A 124 -14.27 -3.72 6.57
C LEU A 124 -13.15 -4.61 5.98
N GLN A 125 -13.46 -5.88 5.71
CA GLN A 125 -12.54 -6.81 5.04
C GLN A 125 -12.20 -6.36 3.62
N ALA A 126 -13.18 -5.88 2.84
CA ALA A 126 -12.97 -5.37 1.50
C ALA A 126 -12.07 -4.13 1.49
N PHE A 127 -12.31 -3.18 2.40
CA PHE A 127 -11.44 -2.02 2.59
C PHE A 127 -10.04 -2.39 3.08
N THR A 128 -9.87 -3.55 3.69
CA THR A 128 -8.57 -4.08 4.12
C THR A 128 -8.00 -5.08 3.11
N GLY A 129 -8.57 -5.18 1.90
CA GLY A 129 -8.26 -6.22 0.91
C GLY A 129 -6.77 -6.48 0.68
N PRO A 130 -5.95 -5.46 0.32
CA PRO A 130 -4.50 -5.60 0.15
C PRO A 130 -3.74 -6.06 1.41
N LEU A 131 -4.35 -5.98 2.59
CA LEU A 131 -3.76 -6.36 3.87
C LEU A 131 -4.52 -7.51 4.54
N TYR A 132 -5.49 -8.11 3.85
CA TYR A 132 -6.40 -9.10 4.43
C TYR A 132 -5.65 -10.32 4.97
N TRP A 133 -4.65 -10.81 4.23
CA TRP A 133 -3.83 -11.94 4.66
C TRP A 133 -3.12 -11.67 6.00
N LEU A 134 -2.60 -10.46 6.23
CA LEU A 134 -1.95 -10.09 7.49
C LEU A 134 -2.97 -10.07 8.62
N ALA A 135 -4.14 -9.48 8.38
CA ALA A 135 -5.18 -9.40 9.40
C ALA A 135 -5.60 -10.80 9.84
N LYS A 136 -5.77 -11.71 8.88
CA LYS A 136 -6.12 -13.11 9.11
C LYS A 136 -5.06 -13.88 9.91
N ILE A 137 -3.77 -13.58 9.73
CA ILE A 137 -2.68 -14.19 10.51
C ILE A 137 -2.69 -13.68 11.96
N ILE A 138 -2.96 -12.39 12.16
CA ILE A 138 -2.91 -11.76 13.49
C ILE A 138 -4.07 -12.21 14.37
N SER A 139 -5.31 -12.09 13.88
CA SER A 139 -6.50 -12.46 14.65
C SER A 139 -7.74 -12.54 13.76
N TYR A 140 -8.74 -13.30 14.20
CA TYR A 140 -10.07 -13.30 13.59
C TYR A 140 -10.92 -12.08 14.00
N ASN A 141 -10.48 -11.31 14.99
CA ASN A 141 -11.21 -10.16 15.52
C ASN A 141 -11.10 -8.92 14.62
N THR A 142 -12.09 -8.02 14.71
CA THR A 142 -12.17 -6.82 13.86
C THR A 142 -11.02 -5.85 14.07
N TRP A 143 -10.45 -5.79 15.29
CA TRP A 143 -9.33 -4.90 15.59
C TRP A 143 -8.09 -5.18 14.73
N ALA A 144 -7.90 -6.43 14.27
CA ALA A 144 -6.77 -6.80 13.43
C ALA A 144 -6.75 -6.02 12.10
N TYR A 145 -7.92 -5.70 11.55
CA TYR A 145 -8.03 -4.93 10.29
C TYR A 145 -7.52 -3.48 10.42
N HIS A 146 -7.47 -2.94 11.63
CA HIS A 146 -6.91 -1.62 11.91
C HIS A 146 -5.40 -1.69 12.13
N VAL A 147 -4.95 -2.67 12.92
CA VAL A 147 -3.53 -2.80 13.28
C VAL A 147 -2.65 -3.05 12.06
N VAL A 148 -3.14 -3.81 11.07
CA VAL A 148 -2.38 -4.06 9.84
C VAL A 148 -2.08 -2.80 9.03
N LEU A 149 -2.79 -1.70 9.23
CA LEU A 149 -2.48 -0.44 8.57
C LEU A 149 -1.10 0.11 8.95
N LEU A 150 -0.54 -0.28 10.11
CA LEU A 150 0.82 0.10 10.52
C LEU A 150 1.90 -0.41 9.56
N VAL A 151 1.58 -1.39 8.73
CA VAL A 151 2.48 -1.88 7.68
C VAL A 151 2.71 -0.79 6.61
N ILE A 152 1.72 0.05 6.34
CA ILE A 152 1.83 1.11 5.31
C ILE A 152 2.94 2.12 5.67
N PRO A 153 3.00 2.70 6.90
CA PRO A 153 4.13 3.51 7.34
C PRO A 153 5.49 2.82 7.24
N VAL A 154 5.54 1.52 7.55
CA VAL A 154 6.78 0.74 7.47
C VAL A 154 7.26 0.63 6.02
N ILE A 155 6.37 0.31 5.08
CA ILE A 155 6.71 0.24 3.65
C ILE A 155 7.19 1.60 3.14
N ALA A 156 6.47 2.67 3.47
CA ALA A 156 6.83 4.02 3.06
C ALA A 156 8.19 4.46 3.63
N GLY A 157 8.45 4.16 4.91
CA GLY A 157 9.73 4.40 5.56
C GLY A 157 10.88 3.66 4.90
N LEU A 158 10.72 2.35 4.65
CA LEU A 158 11.74 1.52 3.97
C LEU A 158 12.03 2.00 2.55
N GLY A 159 10.98 2.35 1.78
CA GLY A 159 11.13 2.92 0.44
C GLY A 159 11.90 4.23 0.46
N TYR A 160 11.56 5.13 1.38
CA TYR A 160 12.24 6.42 1.51
C TYR A 160 13.70 6.26 1.93
N LEU A 161 13.99 5.40 2.92
CA LEU A 161 15.35 5.09 3.35
C LEU A 161 16.20 4.56 2.18
N ALA A 162 15.64 3.67 1.36
CA ALA A 162 16.32 3.14 0.19
C ALA A 162 16.68 4.22 -0.82
N GLY A 163 15.78 5.19 -1.06
CA GLY A 163 16.07 6.32 -1.94
C GLY A 163 17.06 7.32 -1.33
N HIS A 164 17.02 7.52 -0.01
CA HIS A 164 17.92 8.42 0.72
C HIS A 164 19.37 7.90 0.72
N TYR A 165 19.57 6.60 0.98
CA TYR A 165 20.88 5.95 0.98
C TYR A 165 21.29 5.39 -0.39
N GLU A 166 20.49 5.59 -1.44
CA GLU A 166 20.73 5.09 -2.79
C GLU A 166 20.85 3.54 -2.89
N PHE A 167 20.36 2.82 -1.88
CA PHE A 167 20.24 1.36 -1.87
C PHE A 167 18.96 0.93 -2.62
N TYR A 168 18.91 1.22 -3.91
CA TYR A 168 17.75 0.92 -4.73
C TYR A 168 17.69 -0.60 -5.00
N ILE A 169 16.74 -1.32 -4.39
CA ILE A 169 16.55 -2.77 -4.57
C ILE A 169 16.49 -3.15 -6.05
N MET A 170 15.82 -2.35 -6.89
CA MET A 170 15.75 -2.56 -8.35
C MET A 170 17.09 -2.36 -9.07
N LYS A 171 17.97 -1.47 -8.58
CA LYS A 171 19.33 -1.29 -9.12
C LYS A 171 20.23 -2.46 -8.73
N LYS A 172 20.09 -2.98 -7.51
CA LYS A 172 20.84 -4.15 -7.02
C LYS A 172 20.42 -5.45 -7.72
N LEU A 173 19.13 -5.60 -8.04
CA LEU A 173 18.59 -6.75 -8.77
C LEU A 173 19.05 -6.82 -10.25
N LYS A 174 19.70 -5.79 -10.81
CA LYS A 174 20.19 -5.74 -12.21
C LYS A 174 19.14 -6.10 -13.28
N ILE A 175 17.84 -6.14 -12.95
CA ILE A 175 16.75 -6.56 -13.85
C ILE A 175 16.72 -5.66 -15.10
N PHE A 176 16.86 -4.36 -14.91
CA PHE A 176 16.93 -3.39 -16.02
C PHE A 176 18.16 -3.57 -16.91
N ASN A 177 19.33 -3.88 -16.34
CA ASN A 177 20.54 -4.13 -17.12
C ASN A 177 20.42 -5.43 -17.94
N LYS A 178 19.71 -6.43 -17.42
CA LYS A 178 19.46 -7.70 -18.10
C LYS A 178 18.46 -7.55 -19.25
N ILE A 179 17.41 -6.74 -19.08
CA ILE A 179 16.43 -6.42 -20.13
C ILE A 179 17.07 -5.56 -21.23
N LYS A 180 17.87 -4.56 -20.87
CA LYS A 180 18.57 -3.69 -21.84
C LYS A 180 19.54 -4.49 -22.73
N ARG A 181 20.37 -5.37 -22.14
CA ARG A 181 21.24 -6.28 -22.91
C ARG A 181 20.48 -7.23 -23.83
N LYS A 182 19.30 -7.72 -23.40
CA LYS A 182 18.46 -8.62 -24.23
C LYS A 182 17.90 -7.91 -25.46
N ASN A 183 17.52 -6.63 -25.33
CA ASN A 183 17.02 -5.83 -26.45
C ASN A 183 18.13 -5.38 -27.42
N GLU A 184 19.33 -5.07 -26.91
CA GLU A 184 20.49 -4.74 -27.76
C GLU A 184 21.00 -5.96 -28.55
N GLY A 185 20.91 -7.17 -27.99
CA GLY A 185 21.25 -8.41 -28.69
C GLY A 185 20.25 -8.82 -29.78
N LYS A 186 18.98 -8.39 -29.68
CA LYS A 186 17.95 -8.65 -30.70
C LYS A 186 17.97 -7.67 -31.88
N ARG A 187 18.54 -6.47 -31.70
CA ARG A 187 18.70 -5.47 -32.79
C ARG A 187 19.95 -5.70 -33.65
N LYS A 188 20.81 -6.64 -33.26
CA LYS A 188 22.06 -6.99 -33.96
C LYS A 188 22.00 -8.34 -34.70
N LYS A 189 20.81 -8.95 -34.77
CA LYS A 189 20.50 -10.13 -35.61
C LYS A 189 19.43 -9.71 -36.60
#